data_AF-A0A813URN0-F1
#
_entry.id   AF-A0A813URN0-F1
#
_cell.length_a   1.000
_cell.length_b   1.000
_cell.length_c   1.000
_cell.angle_alpha   90.00
_cell.angle_beta   90.00
_cell.angle_gamma   90.00
#
_symmetry.space_group_name_H-M   'P 1'
#
loop_
_entity.id
_entity.type
_entity.pdbx_description
1 polymer ?
#
loop_
_entity_poly.entity_id
_entity_poly.type
_entity_poly.pdbx_seq_one_letter_code
_entity_poly.pdbx_strand_id
1 'polypeptide(L)'
;MVHRERKAGLNGAGGVGIMVKRNVNFVQIHDFDNLNLELVCIKIKIEQEDVYIVSYYNPPDQPLCHELFEKLNNIKFILCGGLNSKSFAYGCKTSNQNGKILDKIANLKNIIRLSDGSTTYKSFSNNKEDILDYIFSESSMIKNFYSFEKMQQCLMNSNHYPLRIKFGDQIERNEQLLNDKPKF
;
A
#
# COMPACT_ATOMS: atom_id res chain seq x y z
N MET A 1 7.47 -9.45 -13.10
CA MET A 1 6.21 -9.33 -12.35
C MET A 1 6.19 -10.46 -11.34
N VAL A 2 5.79 -10.18 -10.11
CA VAL A 2 5.50 -11.20 -9.08
C VAL A 2 4.00 -11.15 -8.85
N HIS A 3 3.32 -12.30 -8.82
CA HIS A 3 1.89 -12.34 -8.54
C HIS A 3 1.51 -13.58 -7.74
N ARG A 4 0.37 -13.49 -7.06
CA ARG A 4 -0.30 -14.61 -6.39
C ARG A 4 -1.78 -14.53 -6.70
N GLU A 5 -2.32 -15.61 -7.24
CA GLU A 5 -3.75 -15.75 -7.45
C GLU A 5 -4.47 -16.02 -6.13
N ARG A 6 -5.73 -15.60 -6.04
CA ARG A 6 -6.60 -15.98 -4.93
C ARG A 6 -6.70 -17.50 -4.86
N LYS A 7 -6.58 -18.07 -3.65
CA LYS A 7 -6.71 -19.51 -3.45
C LYS A 7 -8.08 -20.01 -3.93
N ALA A 8 -8.08 -21.14 -4.64
CA ALA A 8 -9.29 -21.83 -5.04
C ALA A 8 -10.17 -22.18 -3.83
N GLY A 9 -11.49 -22.01 -3.96
CA GLY A 9 -12.47 -22.27 -2.90
C GLY A 9 -12.90 -21.02 -2.11
N LEU A 10 -12.24 -19.89 -2.29
CA LEU A 10 -12.78 -18.58 -1.90
C LEU A 10 -13.68 -18.04 -3.04
N ASN A 11 -14.77 -17.35 -2.71
CA ASN A 11 -15.72 -16.84 -3.70
C ASN A 11 -15.04 -15.82 -4.64
N GLY A 12 -15.10 -16.07 -5.96
CA GLY A 12 -14.70 -15.14 -7.02
C GLY A 12 -13.23 -15.22 -7.46
N ALA A 13 -12.95 -14.62 -8.61
CA ALA A 13 -11.59 -14.45 -9.12
C ALA A 13 -10.86 -13.29 -8.42
N GLY A 14 -9.53 -13.33 -8.36
CA GLY A 14 -8.73 -12.27 -7.76
C GLY A 14 -7.26 -12.65 -7.60
N GLY A 15 -6.52 -11.79 -6.92
CA GLY A 15 -5.10 -11.96 -6.67
C GLY A 15 -4.42 -10.61 -6.46
N VAL A 16 -3.14 -10.70 -6.11
CA VAL A 16 -2.27 -9.54 -5.89
C VAL A 16 -1.02 -9.68 -6.73
N GLY A 17 -0.38 -8.54 -7.03
CA GLY A 17 0.82 -8.54 -7.84
C GLY A 17 1.66 -7.28 -7.66
N ILE A 18 2.95 -7.43 -7.96
CA ILE A 18 3.91 -6.35 -8.03
C ILE A 18 4.55 -6.38 -9.42
N MET A 19 4.31 -5.31 -10.16
CA MET A 19 4.97 -5.08 -11.44
C MET A 19 6.20 -4.19 -11.22
N VAL A 20 7.37 -4.73 -11.60
CA VAL A 20 8.67 -4.07 -11.40
C VAL A 20 9.23 -3.66 -12.75
N LYS A 21 9.72 -2.42 -12.87
CA LYS A 21 10.36 -1.91 -14.08
C LYS A 21 11.63 -2.72 -14.37
N ARG A 22 11.93 -3.00 -15.64
CA ARG A 22 13.02 -3.92 -16.07
C ARG A 22 14.40 -3.64 -15.45
N ASN A 23 14.70 -2.37 -15.17
CA ASN A 23 15.99 -1.93 -14.65
C ASN A 23 16.05 -1.88 -13.10
N VAL A 24 15.02 -2.35 -12.41
CA VAL A 24 15.00 -2.44 -10.95
C VAL A 24 15.20 -3.89 -10.54
N ASN A 25 16.31 -4.15 -9.86
CA ASN A 25 16.61 -5.47 -9.31
C ASN A 25 15.74 -5.73 -8.07
N PHE A 26 15.21 -6.94 -7.95
CA PHE A 26 14.42 -7.36 -6.81
C PHE A 26 14.59 -8.85 -6.53
N VAL A 27 14.27 -9.26 -5.31
CA VAL A 27 14.16 -10.66 -4.90
C VAL A 27 12.76 -10.90 -4.37
N GLN A 28 12.09 -11.98 -4.79
CA GLN A 28 10.80 -12.35 -4.21
C GLN A 28 11.00 -12.93 -2.80
N ILE A 29 10.16 -12.53 -1.85
CA ILE A 29 10.21 -12.94 -0.45
C ILE A 29 9.00 -13.80 -0.11
N HIS A 30 9.24 -14.91 0.57
CA HIS A 30 8.24 -15.94 0.89
C HIS A 30 7.96 -16.10 2.40
N ASP A 31 8.57 -15.26 3.24
CA ASP A 31 8.50 -15.32 4.71
C ASP A 31 7.07 -15.11 5.29
N PHE A 32 6.15 -14.64 4.44
CA PHE A 32 4.74 -14.39 4.76
C PHE A 32 3.80 -15.49 4.23
N ASP A 33 4.31 -16.50 3.53
CA ASP A 33 3.49 -17.51 2.85
C ASP A 33 2.72 -18.38 3.85
N ASN A 34 3.29 -18.59 5.04
CA ASN A 34 2.67 -19.32 6.14
C ASN A 34 1.38 -18.65 6.67
N LEU A 35 1.21 -17.34 6.45
CA LEU A 35 0.03 -16.59 6.86
C LEU A 35 -1.19 -16.87 5.96
N ASN A 36 -0.99 -17.53 4.81
CA ASN A 36 -2.05 -17.86 3.87
C ASN A 36 -2.86 -16.65 3.34
N LEU A 37 -2.23 -15.48 3.27
CA LEU A 37 -2.85 -14.23 2.82
C LEU A 37 -2.77 -14.03 1.30
N GLU A 38 -3.70 -13.24 0.75
CA GLU A 38 -3.59 -12.64 -0.60
C GLU A 38 -2.53 -11.53 -0.58
N LEU A 39 -1.28 -11.96 -0.53
CA LEU A 39 -0.11 -11.12 -0.34
C LEU A 39 1.04 -11.58 -1.24
N VAL A 40 1.77 -10.63 -1.80
CA VAL A 40 3.11 -10.87 -2.36
C VAL A 40 4.09 -9.85 -1.81
N CYS A 41 5.33 -10.28 -1.60
CA CYS A 41 6.40 -9.42 -1.13
C CYS A 41 7.62 -9.55 -2.04
N ILE A 42 8.24 -8.41 -2.34
CA ILE A 42 9.57 -8.36 -2.93
C ILE A 42 10.48 -7.54 -2.04
N LYS A 43 11.77 -7.82 -2.09
CA LYS A 43 12.83 -7.01 -1.52
C LYS A 43 13.55 -6.28 -2.63
N ILE A 44 13.63 -4.96 -2.50
CA ILE A 44 14.46 -4.11 -3.35
C ILE A 44 15.57 -3.50 -2.49
N LYS A 45 16.65 -3.10 -3.15
CA LYS A 45 17.70 -2.32 -2.51
C LYS A 45 17.50 -0.85 -2.85
N ILE A 46 17.41 0.00 -1.83
CA ILE A 46 17.42 1.45 -1.97
C ILE A 46 18.68 1.90 -1.26
N GLU A 47 19.60 2.51 -2.02
CA GLU A 47 20.96 2.80 -1.54
C GLU A 47 21.66 1.52 -1.01
N GLN A 48 21.88 1.45 0.30
CA GLN A 48 22.53 0.31 0.97
C GLN A 48 21.55 -0.50 1.84
N GLU A 49 20.26 -0.14 1.80
CA GLU A 49 19.23 -0.66 2.68
C GLU A 49 18.28 -1.59 1.92
N ASP A 50 17.93 -2.68 2.58
CA ASP A 50 16.90 -3.61 2.10
C ASP A 50 15.53 -3.08 2.48
N VAL A 51 14.64 -2.92 1.48
CA VAL A 51 13.27 -2.47 1.69
C VAL A 51 12.30 -3.47 1.07
N TYR A 52 11.30 -3.85 1.88
CA TYR A 52 10.29 -4.84 1.54
C TYR A 52 9.06 -4.14 0.98
N ILE A 53 8.77 -4.37 -0.30
CA ILE A 53 7.55 -3.88 -0.95
C ILE A 53 6.51 -4.98 -0.87
N VAL A 54 5.38 -4.68 -0.24
CA VAL A 54 4.32 -5.64 0.06
C VAL A 54 3.05 -5.19 -0.65
N SER A 55 2.52 -6.05 -1.52
CA SER A 55 1.17 -5.90 -2.08
C SER A 55 0.25 -6.83 -1.30
N TYR A 56 -0.76 -6.27 -0.65
CA TYR A 56 -1.68 -7.03 0.20
C TYR A 56 -3.13 -6.67 -0.11
N TYR A 57 -3.98 -7.67 -0.26
CA TYR A 57 -5.42 -7.49 -0.32
C TYR A 57 -6.06 -8.22 0.86
N ASN A 58 -6.84 -7.50 1.66
CA ASN A 58 -7.64 -8.09 2.72
C ASN A 58 -9.10 -8.11 2.25
N PRO A 59 -9.71 -9.28 1.99
CA PRO A 59 -11.12 -9.35 1.62
C PRO A 59 -12.03 -8.71 2.69
N PRO A 60 -13.15 -8.08 2.30
CA PRO A 60 -14.01 -7.32 3.22
C PRO A 60 -14.65 -8.17 4.33
N ASP A 61 -14.80 -9.47 4.09
CA ASP A 61 -15.38 -10.47 4.98
C ASP A 61 -14.33 -11.22 5.82
N GLN A 62 -13.05 -10.89 5.66
CA GLN A 62 -11.95 -11.49 6.42
C GLN A 62 -11.38 -10.51 7.46
N PRO A 63 -11.06 -10.99 8.68
CA PRO A 63 -10.43 -10.16 9.69
C PRO A 63 -9.02 -9.76 9.27
N LEU A 64 -8.68 -8.48 9.44
CA LEU A 64 -7.34 -7.97 9.15
C LEU A 64 -6.29 -8.72 9.99
N CYS A 65 -5.30 -9.32 9.33
CA CYS A 65 -4.29 -10.18 9.97
C CYS A 65 -3.30 -9.39 10.83
N HIS A 66 -3.40 -9.49 12.16
CA HIS A 66 -2.50 -8.81 13.10
C HIS A 66 -1.04 -9.29 12.97
N GLU A 67 -0.84 -10.61 12.82
CA GLU A 67 0.49 -11.24 12.72
C GLU A 67 1.31 -10.67 11.54
N LEU A 68 0.65 -10.32 10.43
CA LEU A 68 1.32 -9.65 9.31
C LEU A 68 1.99 -8.36 9.76
N PHE A 69 1.25 -7.49 10.46
CA PHE A 69 1.79 -6.18 10.89
C PHE A 69 2.84 -6.31 11.99
N GLU A 70 2.75 -7.31 12.86
CA GLU A 70 3.81 -7.63 13.82
C GLU A 70 5.11 -8.03 13.12
N LYS A 71 5.04 -8.88 12.09
CA LYS A 71 6.21 -9.23 11.27
C LYS A 71 6.79 -8.01 10.55
N LEU A 72 5.93 -7.16 9.98
CA LEU A 72 6.36 -5.93 9.29
C LEU A 72 6.98 -4.90 10.23
N ASN A 73 6.55 -4.82 11.49
CA ASN A 73 7.05 -3.84 12.47
C ASN A 73 8.56 -4.00 12.81
N ASN A 74 9.20 -5.09 12.35
CA ASN A 74 10.62 -5.39 12.57
C ASN A 74 11.49 -5.21 11.32
N ILE A 75 10.93 -4.76 10.20
CA ILE A 75 11.66 -4.59 8.93
C ILE A 75 11.32 -3.24 8.28
N LYS A 76 12.19 -2.75 7.39
CA LYS A 76 11.87 -1.60 6.55
C LYS A 76 10.91 -2.03 5.45
N PHE A 77 9.68 -1.55 5.47
CA PHE A 77 8.65 -1.97 4.53
C PHE A 77 7.87 -0.80 3.94
N ILE A 78 7.27 -1.06 2.79
CA ILE A 78 6.17 -0.28 2.21
C ILE A 78 5.07 -1.29 1.88
N LEU A 79 3.93 -1.17 2.56
CA LEU A 79 2.74 -1.98 2.29
C LEU A 79 1.74 -1.14 1.52
N CYS A 80 1.31 -1.64 0.37
CA CYS A 80 0.26 -1.07 -0.47
C CYS A 80 -0.87 -2.07 -0.61
N GLY A 81 -2.11 -1.66 -0.33
CA GLY A 81 -3.19 -2.62 -0.36
C GLY A 81 -4.59 -2.08 -0.11
N GLY A 82 -5.57 -2.75 -0.71
CA GLY A 82 -6.98 -2.64 -0.36
C GLY A 82 -7.24 -3.45 0.90
N LEU A 83 -7.38 -2.78 2.04
CA LEU A 83 -7.53 -3.45 3.34
C LEU A 83 -8.99 -3.71 3.72
N ASN A 84 -9.94 -3.07 3.00
CA ASN A 84 -11.36 -3.07 3.33
C ASN A 84 -11.65 -2.70 4.81
N SER A 85 -10.75 -1.91 5.40
CA SER A 85 -10.86 -1.36 6.75
C SER A 85 -11.44 0.04 6.65
N LYS A 86 -12.42 0.37 7.49
CA LYS A 86 -12.94 1.73 7.62
C LYS A 86 -12.74 2.20 9.05
N SER A 87 -12.03 3.29 9.25
CA SER A 87 -11.75 3.86 10.57
C SER A 87 -11.91 5.37 10.57
N PHE A 88 -12.56 5.90 11.60
CA PHE A 88 -12.68 7.34 11.83
C PHE A 88 -11.31 7.99 12.05
N ALA A 89 -10.38 7.31 12.72
CA ALA A 89 -9.01 7.80 12.94
C ALA A 89 -8.25 8.04 11.63
N TYR A 90 -8.67 7.34 10.57
CA TYR A 90 -8.09 7.44 9.23
C TYR A 90 -8.93 8.26 8.25
N GLY A 91 -9.98 8.94 8.71
CA GLY A 91 -10.80 9.84 7.88
C GLY A 91 -12.00 9.18 7.21
N CYS A 92 -12.29 7.91 7.49
CA CYS A 92 -13.51 7.27 6.98
C CYS A 92 -14.76 7.87 7.66
N LYS A 93 -15.87 7.92 6.93
CA LYS A 93 -17.18 8.37 7.45
C LYS A 93 -17.88 7.33 8.34
N THR A 94 -17.39 6.10 8.32
CA THR A 94 -17.91 4.98 9.10
C THR A 94 -16.74 4.18 9.65
N SER A 95 -17.00 3.37 10.68
CA SER A 95 -16.03 2.41 11.19
C SER A 95 -16.57 0.98 11.10
N ASN A 96 -15.73 0.05 10.66
CA ASN A 96 -16.04 -1.39 10.64
C ASN A 96 -15.07 -2.18 11.55
N GLN A 97 -15.28 -3.49 11.68
CA GLN A 97 -14.44 -4.34 12.53
C GLN A 97 -12.95 -4.29 12.15
N ASN A 98 -12.65 -4.35 10.86
CA ASN A 98 -11.27 -4.24 10.35
C ASN A 98 -10.66 -2.86 10.60
N GLY A 99 -11.45 -1.79 10.63
CA GLY A 99 -11.00 -0.47 11.07
C GLY A 99 -10.59 -0.42 12.54
N LYS A 100 -11.35 -1.08 13.43
CA LYS A 100 -10.96 -1.19 14.84
C LYS A 100 -9.66 -1.98 15.03
N ILE A 101 -9.43 -3.00 14.19
CA ILE A 101 -8.17 -3.75 14.17
C ILE A 101 -7.05 -2.85 13.63
N LEU A 102 -7.31 -2.10 12.56
CA LEU A 102 -6.38 -1.14 11.99
C LEU A 102 -5.95 -0.08 13.01
N ASP A 103 -6.87 0.43 13.82
CA ASP A 103 -6.56 1.41 14.89
C ASP A 103 -5.63 0.81 15.95
N LYS A 104 -5.71 -0.50 16.23
CA LYS A 104 -4.77 -1.17 17.14
C LYS A 104 -3.40 -1.35 16.49
N ILE A 105 -3.36 -1.74 15.23
CA ILE A 105 -2.13 -1.85 14.42
C ILE A 105 -1.43 -0.49 14.30
N ALA A 106 -2.19 0.59 14.18
CA ALA A 106 -1.70 1.96 14.13
C ALA A 106 -0.89 2.36 15.38
N ASN A 107 -1.18 1.73 16.52
CA ASN A 107 -0.47 1.97 17.77
C ASN A 107 0.85 1.18 17.87
N LEU A 108 1.17 0.33 16.89
CA LEU A 108 2.50 -0.28 16.80
C LEU A 108 3.54 0.81 16.55
N LYS A 109 4.62 0.80 17.34
CA LYS A 109 5.57 1.92 17.44
C LYS A 109 6.20 2.35 16.12
N ASN A 110 6.34 1.43 15.16
CA ASN A 110 7.12 1.69 13.95
C ASN A 110 6.27 1.72 12.67
N ILE A 111 4.94 1.82 12.75
CA ILE A 111 4.09 1.82 11.56
C ILE A 111 3.45 3.20 11.37
N ILE A 112 3.62 3.76 10.18
CA ILE A 112 3.05 5.05 9.79
C ILE A 112 2.19 4.92 8.54
N ARG A 113 1.10 5.68 8.48
CA ARG A 113 0.31 5.85 7.26
C ARG A 113 0.95 6.93 6.39
N LEU A 114 1.12 6.64 5.10
CA LEU A 114 1.60 7.60 4.11
C LEU A 114 0.48 8.30 3.32
N SER A 115 -0.71 7.72 3.26
CA SER A 115 -1.85 8.34 2.58
C SER A 115 -2.44 9.53 3.36
N ASP A 116 -2.89 10.54 2.62
CA ASP A 116 -3.39 11.82 3.14
C ASP A 116 -4.85 11.78 3.65
N GLY A 117 -5.52 10.63 3.55
CA GLY A 117 -6.93 10.47 3.90
C GLY A 117 -7.90 10.82 2.77
N SER A 118 -7.41 11.07 1.55
CA SER A 118 -8.27 11.15 0.37
C SER A 118 -9.01 9.84 0.11
N THR A 119 -10.25 9.94 -0.38
CA THR A 119 -11.08 8.78 -0.73
C THR A 119 -10.46 7.98 -1.86
N THR A 120 -10.28 6.68 -1.67
CA THR A 120 -9.63 5.77 -2.62
C THR A 120 -10.60 4.88 -3.36
N TYR A 121 -11.87 4.88 -2.95
CA TYR A 121 -12.93 4.10 -3.55
C TYR A 121 -14.14 4.99 -3.85
N LYS A 122 -14.80 4.74 -4.98
CA LYS A 122 -16.08 5.33 -5.35
C LYS A 122 -17.01 4.27 -5.92
N SER A 123 -18.08 3.97 -5.19
CA SER A 123 -19.10 3.01 -5.62
C SER A 123 -19.79 3.46 -6.92
N PHE A 124 -19.83 2.57 -7.91
CA PHE A 124 -20.57 2.82 -9.16
C PHE A 124 -22.08 2.89 -8.97
N SER A 125 -22.63 2.20 -7.95
CA SER A 125 -24.08 2.09 -7.78
C SER A 125 -24.72 3.32 -7.14
N ASN A 126 -24.00 4.00 -6.25
CA ASN A 126 -24.56 5.08 -5.43
C ASN A 126 -23.61 6.26 -5.22
N ASN A 127 -22.48 6.29 -5.93
CA ASN A 127 -21.46 7.34 -5.85
C ASN A 127 -20.89 7.58 -4.44
N LYS A 128 -21.10 6.66 -3.49
CA LYS A 128 -20.49 6.76 -2.16
C LYS A 128 -18.99 6.57 -2.27
N GLU A 129 -18.27 7.47 -1.61
CA GLU A 129 -16.82 7.42 -1.53
C GLU A 129 -16.36 6.97 -0.15
N ASP A 130 -15.30 6.17 -0.14
CA ASP A 130 -14.68 5.65 1.07
C ASP A 130 -13.15 5.61 0.90
N ILE A 131 -12.46 5.37 2.01
CA ILE A 131 -11.02 5.07 2.04
C ILE A 131 -10.92 3.59 2.33
N LEU A 132 -10.48 2.80 1.35
CA LEU A 132 -10.33 1.34 1.45
C LEU A 132 -8.90 0.89 1.15
N ASP A 133 -8.18 1.66 0.34
CA ASP A 133 -6.77 1.45 0.01
C ASP A 133 -5.86 2.31 0.88
N TYR A 134 -4.80 1.67 1.37
CA TYR A 134 -3.85 2.27 2.30
C TYR A 134 -2.42 2.05 1.82
N ILE A 135 -1.57 3.00 2.17
CA ILE A 135 -0.11 2.85 2.09
C ILE A 135 0.44 3.03 3.50
N PHE A 136 1.13 2.00 3.99
CA PHE A 136 1.85 2.02 5.26
C PHE A 136 3.35 1.86 5.02
N SER A 137 4.14 2.43 5.91
CA SER A 137 5.59 2.28 5.92
C SER A 137 6.11 2.11 7.33
N GLU A 138 7.33 1.58 7.43
CA GLU A 138 8.11 1.69 8.66
C GLU A 138 8.45 3.18 8.95
N SER A 139 8.39 3.59 10.22
CA SER A 139 8.42 4.99 10.64
C SER A 139 9.76 5.69 10.38
N SER A 140 10.89 4.98 10.49
CA SER A 140 12.21 5.56 10.21
C SER A 140 12.39 5.98 8.73
N MET A 141 11.56 5.44 7.83
CA MET A 141 11.58 5.76 6.41
C MET A 141 10.82 7.05 6.05
N ILE A 142 10.10 7.70 6.99
CA ILE A 142 9.24 8.86 6.68
C ILE A 142 9.94 9.96 5.87
N LYS A 143 11.21 10.24 6.18
CA LYS A 143 12.03 11.28 5.54
C LYS A 143 12.36 10.99 4.08
N ASN A 144 12.22 9.74 3.64
CA ASN A 144 12.51 9.31 2.28
C ASN A 144 11.31 9.52 1.35
N PHE A 145 10.10 9.77 1.88
CA PHE A 145 8.90 10.06 1.10
C PHE A 145 8.77 11.57 0.88
N TYR A 146 8.53 11.99 -0.36
CA TYR A 146 8.43 13.41 -0.72
C TYR A 146 7.19 13.76 -1.54
N SER A 147 6.41 12.77 -1.97
CA SER A 147 5.15 12.99 -2.67
C SER A 147 4.19 11.85 -2.42
N PHE A 148 2.93 12.23 -2.20
CA PHE A 148 1.76 11.36 -2.21
C PHE A 148 0.72 11.99 -3.13
N GLU A 149 0.03 11.16 -3.92
CA GLU A 149 -1.03 11.62 -4.81
C GLU A 149 -2.07 10.52 -5.03
N LYS A 150 -3.34 10.91 -4.95
CA LYS A 150 -4.45 10.14 -5.50
C LYS A 150 -4.61 10.42 -6.99
N MET A 151 -4.48 9.39 -7.83
CA MET A 151 -4.54 9.52 -9.29
C MET A 151 -5.99 9.50 -9.82
N GLN A 152 -6.76 10.55 -9.52
CA GLN A 152 -8.20 10.60 -9.85
C GLN A 152 -8.52 10.59 -11.35
N GLN A 153 -7.61 11.09 -12.20
CA GLN A 153 -7.77 11.12 -13.65
C GLN A 153 -7.26 9.85 -14.36
N CYS A 154 -6.82 8.84 -13.59
CA CYS A 154 -6.35 7.59 -14.18
C CYS A 154 -7.55 6.76 -14.66
N LEU A 155 -7.66 6.59 -15.98
CA LEU A 155 -8.69 5.76 -16.60
C LEU A 155 -8.35 4.27 -16.43
N MET A 156 -8.66 3.72 -15.26
CA MET A 156 -8.50 2.28 -14.99
C MET A 156 -9.80 1.47 -15.10
N ASN A 157 -10.93 2.12 -15.45
CA ASN A 157 -12.26 1.52 -15.44
C ASN A 157 -12.56 0.74 -14.14
N SER A 158 -12.02 1.23 -13.03
CA SER A 158 -12.14 0.66 -11.69
C SER A 158 -12.89 1.64 -10.78
N ASN A 159 -13.57 1.11 -9.77
CA ASN A 159 -14.15 1.89 -8.67
C ASN A 159 -13.09 2.29 -7.62
N HIS A 160 -11.84 1.90 -7.80
CA HIS A 160 -10.71 2.33 -6.98
C HIS A 160 -9.83 3.36 -7.71
N TYR A 161 -9.38 4.36 -6.97
CA TYR A 161 -8.41 5.35 -7.43
C TYR A 161 -6.99 4.89 -7.06
N PRO A 162 -6.06 4.82 -8.02
CA PRO A 162 -4.68 4.47 -7.72
C PRO A 162 -4.03 5.50 -6.80
N LEU A 163 -3.17 5.01 -5.91
CA LEU A 163 -2.32 5.85 -5.08
C LEU A 163 -0.89 5.83 -5.63
N ARG A 164 -0.29 7.00 -5.71
CA ARG A 164 1.10 7.19 -6.12
C ARG A 164 1.88 7.79 -4.96
N ILE A 165 3.00 7.15 -4.66
CA ILE A 165 4.02 7.70 -3.76
C ILE A 165 5.31 7.87 -4.55
N LYS A 166 6.09 8.87 -4.17
CA LYS A 166 7.49 8.99 -4.59
C LYS A 166 8.37 8.98 -3.35
N PHE A 167 9.38 8.13 -3.39
CA PHE A 167 10.34 7.95 -2.31
C PHE A 167 11.73 7.70 -2.89
N GLY A 168 12.78 8.02 -2.14
CA GLY A 168 14.16 7.86 -2.57
C GLY A 168 15.02 9.07 -2.21
N ASP A 169 16.17 9.18 -2.85
CA ASP A 169 17.22 10.10 -2.44
C ASP A 169 16.92 11.56 -2.84
N GLN A 170 17.30 12.49 -1.97
CA GLN A 170 17.04 13.93 -2.12
C GLN A 170 17.88 14.58 -3.23
N ILE A 171 18.76 13.84 -3.89
CA ILE A 171 19.65 14.36 -4.95
C ILE A 171 18.97 14.28 -6.33
N GLU A 172 18.23 13.20 -6.63
CA GLU A 172 17.35 13.14 -7.82
C GLU A 172 16.23 14.22 -7.76
N ARG A 173 15.91 14.71 -6.56
CA ARG A 173 15.00 15.82 -6.25
C ARG A 173 15.35 17.10 -7.02
N ASN A 174 16.64 17.45 -7.09
CA ASN A 174 17.08 18.70 -7.71
C ASN A 174 17.08 18.58 -9.24
N GLU A 175 17.41 17.41 -9.78
CA GLU A 175 17.41 17.19 -11.23
C GLU A 175 15.98 17.11 -11.81
N GLN A 176 15.02 16.47 -11.13
CA GLN A 176 13.61 16.50 -11.55
C GLN A 176 13.02 17.92 -11.47
N LEU A 177 13.26 18.67 -10.40
CA LEU A 177 12.79 20.06 -10.26
C LEU A 177 13.43 21.02 -11.28
N LEU A 178 14.64 20.74 -11.75
CA LEU A 178 15.30 21.50 -12.82
C LEU A 178 14.70 21.17 -14.20
N ASN A 179 14.31 19.92 -14.42
CA ASN A 179 13.75 19.46 -15.69
C ASN A 179 12.25 19.76 -15.87
N ASP A 180 11.51 19.94 -14.78
CA ASP A 180 10.08 20.28 -14.78
C ASP A 180 9.83 21.81 -14.81
N LYS A 181 10.87 22.65 -14.83
CA LYS A 181 10.69 24.09 -15.06
C LYS A 181 10.20 24.32 -16.50
N PRO A 182 9.19 25.16 -16.73
CA PRO A 182 8.82 25.56 -18.08
C PRO A 182 10.06 26.15 -18.77
N LYS A 183 10.42 25.57 -19.91
CA LYS A 183 11.44 26.16 -20.79
C LYS A 183 10.84 27.47 -21.31
N PHE A 184 11.30 28.59 -20.77
CA PHE A 184 11.06 29.92 -21.34
C PHE A 184 11.83 30.06 -22.66
#